data_AF-A0A1J5DQD5-F1
#
_entry.id   AF-A0A1J5DQD5-F1
#
_cell.length_a   1.000
_cell.length_b   1.000
_cell.length_c   1.000
_cell.angle_alpha   90.00
_cell.angle_beta   90.00
_cell.angle_gamma   90.00
#
_symmetry.space_group_name_H-M   'P 1'
#
loop_
_entity.id
_entity.type
_entity.pdbx_description
1 polymer ?
#
loop_
_entity_poly.entity_id
_entity_poly.type
_entity_poly.pdbx_seq_one_letter_code
_entity_poly.pdbx_strand_id
1 'polypeptide(L)'
;MLAVPAEFEIPTCDNCGEQWLNPEMAAALDDVLSQQYSDKLVTLIEQAIEVLHHHCSQRALEKLLGLSQGYLSKILGRKKVPSEALVTGLVLLARDPKVRLLEAEESWSEVPPAWLIEKAQEEGNKHV
;
A
#
# COMPACT_ATOMS: atom_id res chain seq x y z
N MET A 1 -11.20 5.17 -3.39
CA MET A 1 -12.46 5.58 -2.74
C MET A 1 -12.96 4.43 -1.88
N LEU A 2 -13.19 4.68 -0.59
CA LEU A 2 -13.97 3.79 0.28
C LEU A 2 -15.41 4.31 0.27
N ALA A 3 -16.39 3.41 0.23
CA ALA A 3 -17.79 3.81 0.33
C ALA A 3 -18.17 3.91 1.80
N VAL A 4 -19.10 4.81 2.12
CA VAL A 4 -19.75 4.80 3.43
C VAL A 4 -20.52 3.48 3.56
N PRO A 5 -20.39 2.75 4.69
CA PRO A 5 -21.13 1.51 4.91
C PRO A 5 -22.64 1.75 4.80
N ALA A 6 -23.37 0.84 4.14
CA ALA A 6 -24.82 0.98 3.95
C ALA A 6 -25.60 0.93 5.27
N GLU A 7 -25.02 0.26 6.26
CA GLU A 7 -25.51 0.14 7.63
C GLU A 7 -25.28 1.38 8.50
N PHE A 8 -24.48 2.36 8.04
CA PHE A 8 -24.24 3.59 8.77
C PHE A 8 -25.35 4.61 8.48
N GLU A 9 -26.37 4.65 9.32
CA GLU A 9 -27.49 5.58 9.17
C GLU A 9 -27.04 7.03 9.42
N ILE A 10 -26.99 7.84 8.36
CA ILE A 10 -26.76 9.29 8.47
C ILE A 10 -28.13 9.97 8.59
N PRO A 11 -28.45 10.62 9.73
CA PRO A 11 -29.74 11.23 9.92
C PRO A 11 -29.92 12.34 8.90
N THR A 12 -31.05 12.28 8.24
CA THR A 12 -31.44 13.19 7.18
C THR A 12 -32.59 14.03 7.70
N CYS A 13 -32.51 15.36 7.56
CA CYS A 13 -33.60 16.24 7.96
C CYS A 13 -34.83 15.97 7.09
N ASP A 14 -35.96 15.61 7.70
CA ASP A 14 -37.21 15.31 6.98
C ASP A 14 -37.77 16.51 6.20
N ASN A 15 -37.37 17.74 6.56
CA ASN A 15 -37.87 18.97 5.94
C ASN A 15 -37.00 19.49 4.79
N CYS A 16 -35.66 19.37 4.86
CA CYS A 16 -34.75 19.90 3.82
C CYS A 16 -33.91 18.82 3.13
N GLY A 17 -33.92 17.58 3.60
CA GLY A 17 -33.11 16.49 3.06
C GLY A 17 -31.62 16.58 3.40
N GLU A 18 -31.21 17.51 4.25
CA GLU A 18 -29.80 17.68 4.61
C GLU A 18 -29.34 16.57 5.56
N GLN A 19 -28.17 15.99 5.25
CA GLN A 19 -27.53 14.96 6.07
C GLN A 19 -26.67 15.60 7.14
N TRP A 20 -26.88 15.21 8.40
CA TRP A 20 -26.15 15.77 9.54
C TRP A 20 -25.33 14.69 10.23
N LEU A 21 -24.01 14.88 10.28
CA LEU A 21 -23.11 14.08 11.11
C LEU A 21 -22.81 14.88 12.37
N ASN A 22 -23.29 14.40 13.51
CA ASN A 22 -22.84 14.96 14.78
C ASN A 22 -21.40 14.47 15.08
N PRO A 23 -20.67 15.09 16.02
CA PRO A 23 -19.28 14.71 16.31
C PRO A 23 -19.10 13.24 16.73
N GLU A 24 -20.07 12.66 17.44
CA GLU A 24 -20.02 11.26 17.88
C GLU A 24 -20.16 10.30 16.70
N MET A 25 -21.07 10.59 15.78
CA MET A 25 -21.27 9.83 14.55
C MET A 25 -20.09 9.98 13.60
N ALA A 26 -19.51 11.18 13.49
CA ALA A 26 -18.30 11.39 12.69
C ALA A 26 -17.15 10.52 13.21
N ALA A 27 -16.92 10.47 14.53
CA ALA A 27 -15.91 9.61 15.13
C ALA A 27 -16.19 8.11 14.89
N ALA A 28 -17.44 7.67 15.03
CA ALA A 28 -17.82 6.28 14.76
C ALA A 28 -17.62 5.90 13.27
N LEU A 29 -17.92 6.83 12.35
CA LEU A 29 -17.68 6.64 10.93
C LEU A 29 -16.18 6.58 10.61
N ASP A 30 -15.37 7.45 11.21
CA ASP A 30 -13.93 7.46 11.05
C ASP A 30 -13.29 6.14 11.53
N ASP A 31 -13.75 5.57 12.64
CA ASP A 31 -13.27 4.29 13.14
C ASP A 31 -13.57 3.15 12.14
N VAL A 32 -14.79 3.10 11.62
CA VAL A 32 -15.20 2.07 10.65
C VAL A 32 -14.42 2.22 9.34
N LEU A 33 -14.29 3.44 8.82
CA LEU A 33 -13.54 3.72 7.60
C LEU A 33 -12.05 3.43 7.76
N SER A 34 -11.47 3.74 8.93
CA SER A 34 -10.06 3.43 9.24
C SER A 34 -9.80 1.93 9.27
N GLN A 35 -10.74 1.16 9.82
CA GLN A 35 -10.66 -0.30 9.80
C GLN A 35 -10.78 -0.85 8.37
N GLN A 36 -11.78 -0.41 7.60
CA GLN A 36 -11.93 -0.83 6.20
C GLN A 36 -10.72 -0.45 5.34
N TYR A 37 -10.14 0.72 5.58
CA TYR A 37 -8.93 1.15 4.91
C TYR A 37 -7.77 0.19 5.21
N SER A 38 -7.55 -0.11 6.49
CA SER A 38 -6.50 -1.02 6.93
C SER A 38 -6.68 -2.42 6.34
N ASP A 39 -7.90 -2.94 6.34
CA ASP A 39 -8.22 -4.24 5.74
C ASP A 39 -7.95 -4.26 4.23
N LYS A 40 -8.31 -3.19 3.53
CA LYS A 40 -8.01 -3.05 2.10
C LYS A 40 -6.51 -3.07 1.83
N LEU A 41 -5.69 -2.39 2.65
CA LEU A 41 -4.23 -2.42 2.50
C LEU A 41 -3.67 -3.83 2.75
N VAL A 42 -4.18 -4.55 3.75
CA VAL A 42 -3.78 -5.93 4.03
C VAL A 42 -4.14 -6.85 2.85
N THR A 43 -5.34 -6.71 2.27
CA THR A 43 -5.75 -7.49 1.09
C THR A 43 -4.86 -7.24 -0.12
N LEU A 44 -4.44 -6.00 -0.36
CA LEU A 44 -3.49 -5.70 -1.45
C LEU A 44 -2.12 -6.37 -1.21
N ILE A 45 -1.65 -6.38 0.05
CA ILE A 45 -0.41 -7.07 0.41
C ILE A 45 -0.56 -8.59 0.28
N GLU A 46 -1.68 -9.17 0.70
CA GLU A 46 -1.98 -10.60 0.52
C GLU A 46 -1.85 -11.00 -0.95
N GLN A 47 -2.50 -10.27 -1.86
CA GLN A 47 -2.45 -10.51 -3.29
C GLN A 47 -1.05 -10.32 -3.88
N ALA A 48 -0.34 -9.26 -3.48
CA ALA A 48 1.02 -9.01 -3.96
C ALA A 48 2.00 -10.11 -3.49
N ILE A 49 1.89 -10.55 -2.23
CA ILE A 49 2.73 -11.62 -1.68
C ILE A 49 2.44 -12.95 -2.38
N GLU A 50 1.17 -13.27 -2.68
CA GLU A 50 0.81 -14.49 -3.41
C GLU A 50 1.56 -14.58 -4.75
N VAL A 51 1.59 -13.48 -5.50
CA VAL A 51 2.36 -13.39 -6.76
C VAL A 51 3.86 -13.50 -6.50
N LEU A 52 4.40 -12.71 -5.57
CA LEU A 52 5.84 -12.64 -5.31
C LEU A 52 6.43 -13.93 -4.72
N HIS A 53 5.62 -14.73 -4.01
CA HIS A 53 6.04 -15.98 -3.39
C HIS A 53 6.49 -17.03 -4.43
N HIS A 54 5.99 -16.95 -5.66
CA HIS A 54 6.46 -17.79 -6.77
C HIS A 54 7.88 -17.44 -7.26
N HIS A 55 8.41 -16.27 -6.87
CA HIS A 55 9.70 -15.75 -7.35
C HIS A 55 10.74 -15.66 -6.24
N CYS A 56 10.34 -15.44 -5.00
CA CYS A 56 11.23 -15.40 -3.86
C CYS A 56 10.51 -15.84 -2.57
N SER A 57 11.28 -16.31 -1.59
CA SER A 57 10.71 -16.59 -0.26
C SER A 57 10.29 -15.30 0.45
N GLN A 58 9.28 -15.36 1.32
CA GLN A 58 8.87 -14.21 2.13
C GLN A 58 10.05 -13.62 2.94
N ARG A 59 10.97 -14.46 3.44
CA ARG A 59 12.18 -14.01 4.15
C ARG A 59 13.12 -13.22 3.25
N ALA A 60 13.29 -13.65 1.99
CA ALA A 60 14.09 -12.93 1.02
C ALA A 60 13.46 -11.58 0.68
N LEU A 61 12.13 -11.55 0.49
CA LEU A 61 11.37 -10.32 0.26
C LEU A 61 11.48 -9.34 1.43
N GLU A 62 11.32 -9.83 2.68
CA GLU A 62 11.48 -8.99 3.88
C GLU A 62 12.89 -8.39 3.96
N LYS A 63 13.93 -9.19 3.67
CA LYS A 63 15.32 -8.70 3.66
C LYS A 63 15.53 -7.65 2.56
N LEU A 64 15.04 -7.90 1.35
CA LEU A 64 15.15 -6.99 0.21
C LEU A 64 14.49 -5.63 0.50
N LEU A 65 13.39 -5.63 1.23
CA LEU A 65 12.66 -4.41 1.59
C LEU A 65 13.16 -3.75 2.89
N GLY A 66 14.24 -4.27 3.50
CA GLY A 66 14.75 -3.76 4.78
C GLY A 66 13.78 -3.96 5.97
N LEU A 67 12.88 -4.93 5.87
CA LEU A 67 11.89 -5.25 6.90
C LEU A 67 12.46 -6.24 7.92
N SER A 68 11.98 -6.16 9.15
CA SER A 68 12.30 -7.17 10.16
C SER A 68 11.66 -8.52 9.83
N GLN A 69 12.30 -9.61 10.26
CA GLN A 69 11.79 -10.96 9.98
C GLN A 69 10.39 -11.17 10.60
N GLY A 70 9.47 -11.72 9.81
CA GLY A 70 8.07 -11.93 10.18
C GLY A 70 7.23 -10.66 10.20
N TYR A 71 7.76 -9.53 9.69
CA TYR A 71 6.99 -8.29 9.55
C TYR A 71 5.78 -8.48 8.64
N LEU A 72 5.95 -9.13 7.48
CA LEU A 72 4.85 -9.39 6.56
C LEU A 72 3.85 -10.37 7.19
N SER A 73 4.32 -11.39 7.91
CA SER A 73 3.43 -12.30 8.65
C SER A 73 2.60 -11.58 9.71
N LYS A 74 3.13 -10.54 10.37
CA LYS A 74 2.38 -9.71 11.33
C LYS A 74 1.31 -8.87 10.64
N ILE A 75 1.58 -8.34 9.45
CA ILE A 75 0.57 -7.64 8.63
C ILE A 75 -0.54 -8.60 8.22
N LEU A 76 -0.19 -9.76 7.67
CA LEU A 76 -1.15 -10.79 7.24
C LEU A 76 -2.00 -11.29 8.41
N GLY A 77 -1.41 -11.38 9.60
CA GLY A 77 -2.13 -11.68 10.84
C GLY A 77 -2.89 -10.50 11.46
N ARG A 78 -3.00 -9.35 10.77
CA ARG A 78 -3.64 -8.10 11.25
C ARG A 78 -3.10 -7.58 12.59
N LYS A 79 -1.85 -7.93 12.93
CA LYS A 79 -1.15 -7.48 14.14
C LYS A 79 -0.39 -6.17 13.92
N LYS A 80 -0.35 -5.68 12.68
CA LYS A 80 0.33 -4.44 12.31
C LYS A 80 -0.34 -3.81 11.09
N VAL A 81 -0.55 -2.50 11.13
CA VAL A 81 -1.03 -1.73 9.98
C VAL A 81 0.16 -1.45 9.04
N PRO A 82 0.07 -1.82 7.75
CA PRO A 82 1.11 -1.52 6.77
C PRO A 82 1.12 -0.04 6.39
N SER A 83 2.27 0.49 5.97
CA SER A 83 2.32 1.80 5.34
C SER A 83 1.90 1.73 3.87
N GLU A 84 1.32 2.81 3.36
CA GLU A 84 0.89 2.94 1.96
C GLU A 84 2.07 2.80 0.99
N ALA A 85 3.24 3.30 1.38
CA ALA A 85 4.47 3.16 0.61
C ALA A 85 4.87 1.69 0.47
N LEU A 86 4.75 0.89 1.53
CA LEU A 86 5.02 -0.54 1.48
C LEU A 86 4.02 -1.26 0.57
N VAL A 87 2.72 -0.94 0.70
CA VAL A 87 1.67 -1.53 -0.14
C VAL A 87 1.93 -1.22 -1.62
N THR A 88 2.22 0.04 -1.93
CA THR A 88 2.52 0.49 -3.30
C THR A 88 3.76 -0.20 -3.84
N GLY A 89 4.83 -0.28 -3.04
CA GLY A 89 6.07 -0.97 -3.42
C GLY A 89 5.81 -2.44 -3.73
N LEU A 90 5.10 -3.16 -2.87
CA LEU A 90 4.77 -4.57 -3.09
C LEU A 90 3.91 -4.80 -4.34
N VAL A 91 2.90 -3.95 -4.58
CA VAL A 91 2.05 -4.02 -5.78
C VAL A 91 2.88 -3.74 -7.05
N LEU A 92 3.80 -2.78 -7.01
CA LEU A 92 4.69 -2.49 -8.14
C LEU A 92 5.66 -3.63 -8.41
N LEU A 93 6.22 -4.25 -7.38
CA LEU A 93 7.04 -5.45 -7.51
C LEU A 93 6.23 -6.60 -8.13
N ALA A 94 5.00 -6.81 -7.67
CA ALA A 94 4.11 -7.87 -8.16
C ALA A 94 3.70 -7.72 -9.64
N ARG A 95 3.80 -6.51 -10.21
CA ARG A 95 3.43 -6.24 -11.61
C ARG A 95 4.33 -6.95 -12.61
N ASP A 96 5.62 -7.05 -12.32
CA ASP A 96 6.58 -7.86 -13.09
C ASP A 96 7.66 -8.40 -12.13
N PRO A 97 7.36 -9.47 -11.38
CA PRO A 97 8.20 -9.91 -10.27
C PRO A 97 9.63 -10.23 -10.68
N LYS A 98 9.83 -10.80 -11.88
CA LYS A 98 11.17 -11.19 -12.33
C LYS A 98 12.06 -9.98 -12.54
N VAL A 99 11.54 -8.95 -13.21
CA VAL A 99 12.31 -7.74 -13.52
C VAL A 99 12.41 -6.85 -12.28
N ARG A 100 11.29 -6.62 -11.60
CA ARG A 100 11.21 -5.63 -10.51
C ARG A 100 11.93 -6.05 -9.24
N LEU A 101 12.02 -7.34 -8.95
CA LEU A 101 12.85 -7.81 -7.83
C LEU A 101 14.34 -7.57 -8.10
N LEU A 102 14.81 -7.75 -9.33
CA LEU A 102 16.19 -7.44 -9.71
C LEU A 102 16.47 -5.93 -9.62
N GLU A 103 15.58 -5.09 -10.15
CA GLU A 103 15.70 -3.63 -10.03
C GLU A 103 15.76 -3.17 -8.56
N ALA A 104 14.94 -3.80 -7.70
CA ALA A 104 14.96 -3.51 -6.27
C ALA A 104 16.27 -3.94 -5.61
N GLU A 105 16.85 -5.08 -6.00
CA GLU A 105 18.16 -5.52 -5.53
C GLU A 105 19.28 -4.56 -5.97
N GLU A 106 19.28 -4.15 -7.24
CA GLU A 106 20.24 -3.19 -7.80
C GLU A 106 20.20 -1.84 -7.06
N SER A 107 19.02 -1.40 -6.64
CA SER A 107 18.81 -0.13 -5.93
C SER A 107 19.55 -0.04 -4.59
N TRP A 108 19.95 -1.17 -4.00
CA TRP A 108 20.74 -1.23 -2.76
C TRP A 108 22.26 -1.21 -3.00
N SER A 109 22.71 -1.09 -4.25
CA SER A 109 24.13 -1.04 -4.60
C SER A 109 24.77 0.30 -4.22
N GLU A 110 26.10 0.33 -4.08
CA GLU A 110 26.85 1.56 -3.83
C GLU A 110 26.73 2.58 -4.97
N VAL A 111 26.53 2.08 -6.20
CA VAL A 111 26.33 2.91 -7.39
C VAL A 111 24.85 2.89 -7.74
N PRO A 112 24.22 4.05 -8.01
CA PRO A 112 22.85 4.10 -8.48
C PRO A 112 22.67 3.26 -9.76
N PRO A 113 21.50 2.62 -9.95
CA PRO A 113 21.25 1.85 -11.17
C PRO A 113 21.42 2.70 -12.44
N ALA A 114 22.03 2.13 -13.47
CA ALA A 114 22.33 2.84 -14.72
C ALA A 114 21.08 3.48 -15.34
N TRP A 115 19.95 2.76 -15.33
CA TRP A 115 18.67 3.24 -15.84
C TRP A 115 18.19 4.51 -15.12
N LEU A 116 18.51 4.68 -13.83
CA LEU A 116 18.12 5.85 -13.05
C LEU A 116 18.94 7.08 -13.45
N ILE A 117 20.24 6.88 -13.70
CA ILE A 117 21.15 7.92 -14.17
C ILE A 117 20.76 8.37 -15.59
N GLU A 118 20.54 7.41 -16.49
CA GLU A 118 20.12 7.66 -17.88
C GLU A 118 18.81 8.45 -17.92
N LYS A 119 17.81 8.04 -17.14
CA LYS A 119 16.52 8.75 -17.04
C LYS A 119 16.67 10.17 -16.53
N ALA A 120 17.51 10.41 -15.52
CA ALA A 120 17.75 11.74 -15.00
C ALA A 120 18.39 12.67 -16.05
N GLN A 121 19.28 12.13 -16.90
CA GLN A 121 19.91 12.87 -17.99
C GLN A 121 18.94 13.17 -19.13
N GLU A 122 18.09 12.22 -19.50
CA GLU A 122 17.04 12.42 -20.53
C GLU A 122 16.06 13.54 -20.15
N GLU A 123 15.59 13.57 -18.90
CA GLU A 123 14.68 14.61 -18.43
C GLU A 123 15.38 15.95 -18.23
N GLY A 124 16.64 15.95 -17.80
CA GLY A 124 17.46 17.17 -17.71
C GLY A 124 17.73 17.81 -19.08
N ASN A 125 17.85 17.01 -20.14
CA ASN A 125 18.11 17.50 -21.50
C ASN A 125 16.84 17.98 -22.24
N LYS A 126 15.64 17.73 -21.71
CA LYS A 126 14.37 18.24 -22.27
C LYS A 126 14.09 19.71 -21.92
N HIS A 127 14.90 20.31 -21.04
CA HIS A 127 14.73 21.68 -20.54
C HIS A 127 15.88 22.62 -20.92
N VAL A 128 16.72 22.24 -21.89
CA VAL A 128 17.77 23.07 -22.50
C VAL A 128 17.47 23.30 -23.97
#